data_AF-A0AAV6IHJ0-F1
#
_entry.id   AF-A0AAV6IHJ0-F1
#
_cell.length_a   1.000
_cell.length_b   1.000
_cell.length_c   1.000
_cell.angle_alpha   90.00
_cell.angle_beta   90.00
_cell.angle_gamma   90.00
#
_symmetry.space_group_name_H-M   'P 1'
#
loop_
_entity.id
_entity.type
_entity.pdbx_description
1 polymer ?
#
loop_
_entity_poly.entity_id
_entity_poly.type
_entity_poly.pdbx_seq_one_letter_code
_entity_poly.pdbx_strand_id
1 'polypeptide(L)'
;MPTFILILLFILTVLSFFSSKKQKRKPKQKAKLPPGSMGWPYIGETLPFYSQDPNDFFAEKQKRYGEIFKTHVLGCPCVMLASPEAARFVLASHAHLFKPTYPKSKEKMIGPSALFFHQGDYHTDLRKLVQSSLSPEVIRKLIPDIEAVAISTLESWASDQVINTFHEMKKFAFEVGILFVFGHLDRKYREELKENYCTVDKGYNSFPSNLPGTAYNKAIMARKRLARVISEIICDRKEKRLLGKDLLGHLLNFKDKRGQALAEDQIADNIIGVLFAAQDTTASVLTWIVKYLHDDQKLLEAVKVNIPWKF
;
A
#
# COMPACT_ATOMS: atom_id res chain seq x y z
N MET A 1 50.60 21.76 14.73
CA MET A 1 50.08 22.50 15.90
C MET A 1 48.85 23.38 15.59
N PRO A 2 48.79 24.20 14.52
CA PRO A 2 47.64 25.11 14.32
C PRO A 2 46.34 24.43 13.89
N THR A 3 46.40 23.31 13.16
CA THR A 3 45.22 22.55 12.70
C THR A 3 44.47 21.83 13.83
N PHE A 4 45.19 21.31 14.82
CA PHE A 4 44.58 20.65 15.98
C PHE A 4 43.81 21.64 16.86
N ILE A 5 44.34 22.85 17.01
CA ILE A 5 43.70 23.93 17.80
C ILE A 5 42.41 24.38 17.11
N LEU A 6 42.40 24.51 15.78
CA LEU A 6 41.20 24.87 15.01
C LEU A 6 40.11 23.81 15.10
N ILE A 7 40.45 22.52 15.04
CA ILE A 7 39.49 21.42 15.20
C ILE A 7 38.92 21.41 16.63
N LEU A 8 39.75 21.62 17.64
CA LEU A 8 39.31 21.67 19.04
C LEU A 8 38.37 22.86 19.28
N LEU A 9 38.69 24.04 18.74
CA LEU A 9 37.84 25.24 18.83
C LEU A 9 36.51 25.05 18.08
N PHE A 10 36.52 24.35 16.94
CA PHE A 10 35.30 24.00 16.21
C PHE A 10 34.41 23.03 17.01
N ILE A 11 35.00 21.99 17.60
CA ILE A 11 34.26 21.04 18.45
C ILE A 11 33.69 21.76 19.69
N LEU A 12 34.48 22.62 20.34
CA LEU A 12 34.04 23.38 21.52
C LEU A 12 32.93 24.39 21.21
N THR A 13 32.97 25.05 20.04
CA THR A 13 31.91 25.97 19.60
C THR A 13 30.65 25.23 19.19
N VAL A 14 30.75 24.06 18.55
CA VAL A 14 29.61 23.19 18.28
C VAL A 14 28.99 22.69 19.58
N LEU A 15 29.81 22.22 20.53
CA LEU A 15 29.34 21.78 21.85
C LEU A 15 28.70 22.92 22.65
N SER A 16 29.28 24.13 22.62
CA SER A 16 28.69 25.29 23.31
C SER A 16 27.40 25.76 22.65
N PHE A 17 27.28 25.67 21.32
CA PHE A 17 26.04 25.95 20.60
C PHE A 17 24.93 24.95 20.94
N PHE A 18 25.26 23.66 21.08
CA PHE A 18 24.31 22.64 21.57
C PHE A 18 23.97 22.82 23.06
N SER A 19 24.89 23.33 23.87
CA SER A 19 24.66 23.60 25.29
C SER A 19 23.85 24.88 25.53
N SER A 20 24.10 25.95 24.76
CA SER A 20 23.36 27.23 24.83
C SER A 20 21.94 27.14 24.27
N LYS A 21 21.64 26.17 23.40
CA LYS A 21 20.25 25.83 23.03
C LYS A 21 19.46 25.10 24.12
N LYS A 22 20.07 24.75 25.27
CA LYS A 22 19.34 24.36 26.49
C LYS A 22 18.83 25.61 27.21
N GLN A 23 18.03 26.41 26.53
CA GLN A 23 17.22 27.44 27.16
C GLN A 23 16.28 26.72 28.15
N LYS A 24 16.41 27.05 29.44
CA LYS A 24 15.64 26.48 30.56
C LYS A 24 14.15 26.74 30.38
N ARG A 25 13.48 25.91 29.58
CA ARG A 25 12.02 25.77 29.61
C ARG A 25 11.67 25.08 30.93
N LYS A 26 10.79 25.70 31.73
CA LYS A 26 10.17 25.04 32.91
C LYS A 26 9.76 23.61 32.50
N PRO A 27 10.10 22.56 33.28
CA PRO A 27 9.73 21.21 32.92
C PRO A 27 8.21 21.11 32.99
N LYS A 28 7.53 21.25 31.84
CA LYS A 28 6.19 20.67 31.70
C LYS A 28 6.34 19.21 32.11
N GLN A 29 5.50 18.72 33.01
CA GLN A 29 5.40 17.29 33.31
C GLN A 29 5.30 16.56 31.98
N LYS A 30 6.42 16.00 31.50
CA LYS A 30 6.43 15.24 30.27
C LYS A 30 5.79 13.93 30.63
N ALA A 31 4.63 13.64 30.04
CA ALA A 31 4.04 12.31 30.12
C ALA A 31 5.13 11.29 29.81
N LYS A 32 5.25 10.27 30.66
CA LYS A 32 6.21 9.19 30.45
C LYS A 32 5.81 8.46 29.17
N LEU A 33 6.74 8.33 28.23
CA LEU A 33 6.50 7.53 27.02
C LEU A 33 6.44 6.04 27.39
N PRO A 34 5.75 5.21 26.59
CA PRO A 34 5.77 3.77 26.75
C PRO A 34 7.20 3.19 26.81
N PRO A 35 7.39 2.02 27.44
CA PRO A 35 8.65 1.28 27.38
C PRO A 35 8.99 0.91 25.92
N GLY A 36 10.26 0.63 25.63
CA GLY A 36 10.68 0.20 24.29
C GLY A 36 12.03 0.78 23.85
N SER A 37 12.54 0.24 22.75
CA SER A 37 13.83 0.60 22.15
C SER A 37 13.60 1.53 20.95
N MET A 38 14.41 2.58 20.81
CA MET A 38 14.40 3.43 19.60
C MET A 38 15.47 2.99 18.59
N GLY A 39 16.19 1.89 18.87
CA GLY A 39 17.26 1.37 18.02
C GLY A 39 18.39 2.37 17.75
N TRP A 40 19.01 2.21 16.58
CA TRP A 40 20.14 3.05 16.14
C TRP A 40 19.68 4.45 15.75
N PRO A 41 20.54 5.48 15.87
CA PRO A 41 20.22 6.81 15.37
C PRO A 41 19.77 6.78 13.89
N TYR A 42 18.69 7.50 13.57
CA TYR A 42 18.06 7.62 12.24
C TYR A 42 17.42 6.34 11.65
N ILE A 43 18.05 5.17 11.77
CA ILE A 43 17.57 3.91 11.18
C ILE A 43 16.65 3.15 12.14
N GLY A 44 16.82 3.37 13.45
CA GLY A 44 16.07 2.67 14.48
C GLY A 44 16.32 1.17 14.47
N GLU A 45 15.25 0.41 14.44
CA GLU A 45 15.20 -1.05 14.42
C GLU A 45 14.80 -1.58 13.03
N THR A 46 14.91 -0.75 12.01
CA THR A 46 14.51 -1.07 10.63
C THR A 46 15.29 -2.24 10.02
N LEU A 47 16.58 -2.40 10.36
CA LEU A 47 17.38 -3.50 9.85
C LEU A 47 16.92 -4.86 10.41
N PRO A 48 16.82 -5.06 11.74
CA PRO A 48 16.17 -6.24 12.30
C PRO A 48 14.77 -6.50 11.75
N PHE A 49 13.95 -5.46 11.60
CA PHE A 49 12.62 -5.56 11.02
C PHE A 49 12.60 -6.12 9.59
N TYR A 50 13.63 -5.84 8.77
CA TYR A 50 13.76 -6.41 7.42
C TYR A 50 14.45 -7.77 7.37
N SER A 51 15.30 -8.08 8.35
CA SER A 51 16.10 -9.32 8.36
C SER A 51 15.46 -10.47 9.15
N GLN A 52 14.42 -10.21 9.93
CA GLN A 52 13.70 -11.19 10.75
C GLN A 52 12.27 -11.37 10.24
N ASP A 53 11.61 -12.45 10.66
CA ASP A 53 10.17 -12.56 10.49
C ASP A 53 9.47 -11.41 11.26
N PRO A 54 8.59 -10.63 10.61
CA PRO A 54 7.92 -9.52 11.27
C PRO A 54 7.08 -9.94 12.49
N ASN A 55 6.50 -11.14 12.48
CA ASN A 55 5.72 -11.65 13.61
C ASN A 55 6.63 -11.90 14.81
N ASP A 56 7.79 -12.53 14.59
CA ASP A 56 8.78 -12.76 15.65
C ASP A 56 9.31 -11.42 16.19
N PHE A 57 9.67 -10.49 15.30
CA PHE A 57 10.17 -9.17 15.66
C PHE A 57 9.20 -8.41 16.59
N PHE A 58 7.90 -8.45 16.30
CA PHE A 58 6.89 -7.80 17.15
C PHE A 58 6.54 -8.62 18.40
N ALA A 59 6.47 -9.95 18.31
CA ALA A 59 6.15 -10.82 19.44
C ALA A 59 7.22 -10.76 20.53
N GLU A 60 8.51 -10.75 20.17
CA GLU A 60 9.61 -10.59 21.12
C GLU A 60 9.54 -9.26 21.87
N LYS A 61 9.17 -8.19 21.17
CA LYS A 61 9.01 -6.85 21.76
C LYS A 61 7.81 -6.77 22.68
N GLN A 62 6.67 -7.34 22.27
CA GLN A 62 5.50 -7.41 23.12
C GLN A 62 5.79 -8.22 24.39
N LYS A 63 6.49 -9.34 24.29
CA LYS A 63 6.93 -10.14 25.44
C LYS A 63 7.85 -9.34 26.38
N ARG A 64 8.72 -8.49 25.84
CA ARG A 64 9.70 -7.71 26.61
C ARG A 64 9.14 -6.42 27.23
N TYR A 65 8.26 -5.73 26.51
CA TYR A 65 7.83 -4.37 26.86
C TYR A 65 6.33 -4.26 27.18
N GLY A 66 5.55 -5.31 26.98
CA GLY A 66 4.10 -5.31 27.13
C GLY A 66 3.36 -4.92 25.85
N GLU A 67 2.03 -4.79 25.94
CA GLU A 67 1.15 -4.56 24.79
C GLU A 67 1.23 -3.16 24.19
N ILE A 68 1.84 -2.22 24.91
CA ILE A 68 2.04 -0.83 24.46
C ILE A 68 3.52 -0.49 24.60
N PHE A 69 4.21 -0.37 23.47
CA PHE A 69 5.64 -0.09 23.46
C PHE A 69 6.05 0.84 22.33
N LYS A 70 7.11 1.63 22.54
CA LYS A 70 7.70 2.47 21.50
C LYS A 70 8.76 1.70 20.70
N THR A 71 8.82 1.99 19.40
CA THR A 71 9.87 1.53 18.49
C THR A 71 10.18 2.59 17.43
N HIS A 72 11.18 2.35 16.60
CA HIS A 72 11.53 3.19 15.47
C HIS A 72 11.79 2.31 14.26
N VAL A 73 10.84 2.23 13.34
CA VAL A 73 10.95 1.39 12.13
C VAL A 73 10.60 2.22 10.91
N LEU A 74 11.24 1.91 9.78
CA LEU A 74 11.02 2.56 8.49
C LEU A 74 11.18 4.10 8.53
N GLY A 75 12.05 4.60 9.41
CA GLY A 75 12.28 6.03 9.63
C GLY A 75 11.19 6.75 10.41
N CYS A 76 10.27 6.01 11.04
CA CYS A 76 9.13 6.53 11.79
C CYS A 76 9.20 6.11 13.27
N PRO A 77 9.45 7.04 14.21
CA PRO A 77 9.19 6.82 15.63
C PRO A 77 7.71 6.50 15.82
N CYS A 78 7.40 5.35 16.42
CA CYS A 78 6.02 4.88 16.58
C CYS A 78 5.79 4.21 17.93
N VAL A 79 4.53 4.13 18.32
CA VAL A 79 4.05 3.35 19.47
C VAL A 79 3.20 2.22 18.90
N MET A 80 3.62 0.99 19.17
CA MET A 80 2.87 -0.22 18.85
C MET A 80 1.80 -0.44 19.92
N LEU A 81 0.61 -0.81 19.46
CA LEU A 81 -0.56 -1.07 20.29
C LEU A 81 -1.08 -2.47 19.94
N ALA A 82 -1.01 -3.41 20.88
CA ALA A 82 -1.30 -4.82 20.64
C ALA A 82 -2.53 -5.34 21.42
N SER A 83 -3.30 -4.46 22.06
CA SER A 83 -4.53 -4.83 22.79
C SER A 83 -5.81 -4.31 22.10
N PRO A 84 -6.95 -5.01 22.23
CA PRO A 84 -8.23 -4.57 21.71
C PRO A 84 -8.65 -3.18 22.22
N GLU A 85 -8.37 -2.88 23.49
CA GLU A 85 -8.69 -1.60 24.13
C GLU A 85 -7.90 -0.45 23.48
N ALA A 86 -6.61 -0.68 23.21
CA ALA A 86 -5.75 0.30 22.57
C ALA A 86 -6.11 0.49 21.09
N ALA A 87 -6.46 -0.59 20.38
CA ALA A 87 -6.99 -0.50 19.02
C ALA A 87 -8.30 0.30 18.98
N ARG A 88 -9.24 0.04 19.90
CA ARG A 88 -10.50 0.79 20.03
C ARG A 88 -10.25 2.27 20.32
N PHE A 89 -9.26 2.57 21.16
CA PHE A 89 -8.87 3.94 21.47
C PHE A 89 -8.49 4.73 20.20
N VAL A 90 -7.64 4.15 19.35
CA VAL A 90 -7.14 4.80 18.13
C VAL A 90 -8.17 4.79 17.00
N LEU A 91 -8.88 3.69 16.80
CA LEU A 91 -9.73 3.49 15.62
C LEU A 91 -11.18 3.97 15.83
N ALA A 92 -11.62 4.13 17.08
CA ALA A 92 -13.01 4.51 17.39
C ALA A 92 -13.08 5.65 18.41
N SER A 93 -12.73 5.41 19.68
CA SER A 93 -13.05 6.34 20.78
C SER A 93 -12.38 7.71 20.64
N HIS A 94 -11.16 7.75 20.11
CA HIS A 94 -10.42 8.99 19.88
C HIS A 94 -9.90 9.10 18.45
N ALA A 95 -10.61 8.51 17.47
CA ALA A 95 -10.18 8.45 16.08
C ALA A 95 -9.83 9.83 15.49
N HIS A 96 -10.54 10.88 15.91
CA HIS A 96 -10.30 12.27 15.49
C HIS A 96 -8.93 12.84 15.90
N LEU A 97 -8.23 12.21 16.86
CA LEU A 97 -6.87 12.59 17.27
C LEU A 97 -5.79 11.95 16.37
N PHE A 98 -6.17 10.97 15.55
CA PHE A 98 -5.24 10.20 14.73
C PHE A 98 -5.48 10.48 13.25
N LYS A 99 -4.40 10.35 12.49
CA LYS A 99 -4.47 10.36 11.03
C LYS A 99 -3.61 9.24 10.47
N PRO A 100 -4.05 8.56 9.40
CA PRO A 100 -3.20 7.67 8.61
C PRO A 100 -1.87 8.34 8.28
N THR A 101 -0.79 7.60 8.46
CA THR A 101 0.56 8.02 8.09
C THR A 101 1.32 6.80 7.60
N TYR A 102 2.21 7.02 6.64
CA TYR A 102 2.95 5.98 5.97
C TYR A 102 4.41 6.42 5.83
N PRO A 103 5.37 5.47 5.76
CA PRO A 103 6.74 5.82 5.49
C PRO A 103 6.86 6.52 4.13
N LYS A 104 7.60 7.64 4.07
CA LYS A 104 7.77 8.44 2.83
C LYS A 104 8.27 7.63 1.63
N SER A 105 9.01 6.55 1.88
CA SER A 105 9.47 5.64 0.83
C SER A 105 8.32 4.90 0.15
N LYS A 106 7.34 4.45 0.93
CA LYS A 106 6.12 3.78 0.43
C LYS A 106 5.23 4.79 -0.30
N GLU A 107 5.09 5.98 0.28
CA GLU A 107 4.33 7.10 -0.30
C GLU A 107 4.79 7.46 -1.72
N LYS A 108 6.10 7.64 -1.90
CA LYS A 108 6.70 7.93 -3.21
C LYS A 108 6.50 6.81 -4.24
N MET A 109 6.35 5.57 -3.79
CA MET A 109 6.28 4.42 -4.68
C MET A 109 4.87 4.19 -5.22
N ILE A 110 3.84 4.51 -4.44
CA ILE A 110 2.46 4.43 -4.92
C ILE A 110 2.04 5.74 -5.58
N GLY A 111 2.39 6.88 -4.97
CA GLY A 111 2.05 8.20 -5.46
C GLY A 111 1.55 9.10 -4.33
N PRO A 112 2.10 10.32 -4.17
CA PRO A 112 1.72 11.20 -3.06
C PRO A 112 0.25 11.61 -3.09
N SER A 113 -0.40 11.64 -4.26
CA SER A 113 -1.82 12.00 -4.40
C SER A 113 -2.78 10.85 -4.16
N ALA A 114 -2.27 9.64 -3.89
CA ALA A 114 -3.12 8.48 -3.74
C ALA A 114 -3.97 8.57 -2.46
N LEU A 115 -5.26 8.21 -2.58
CA LEU A 115 -6.29 8.42 -1.58
C LEU A 115 -5.88 8.08 -0.13
N PHE A 116 -5.20 6.96 0.09
CA PHE A 116 -4.84 6.48 1.44
C PHE A 116 -3.86 7.40 2.17
N PHE A 117 -3.14 8.27 1.48
CA PHE A 117 -2.23 9.24 2.09
C PHE A 117 -2.89 10.59 2.44
N HIS A 118 -4.12 10.80 1.98
CA HIS A 118 -4.81 12.06 2.14
C HIS A 118 -5.85 12.04 3.26
N GLN A 119 -6.29 13.24 3.65
CA GLN A 119 -7.34 13.52 4.64
C GLN A 119 -8.23 14.67 4.16
N GLY A 120 -9.29 14.97 4.91
CA GLY A 120 -10.18 16.11 4.65
C GLY A 120 -11.07 15.91 3.42
N ASP A 121 -11.44 17.01 2.76
CA ASP A 121 -12.36 17.01 1.62
C ASP A 121 -11.85 16.14 0.47
N TYR A 122 -10.58 16.26 0.08
CA TYR A 122 -9.98 15.47 -0.99
C TYR A 122 -10.14 13.95 -0.76
N HIS A 123 -9.80 13.48 0.44
CA HIS A 123 -9.98 12.07 0.80
C HIS A 123 -11.46 11.69 0.84
N THR A 124 -12.31 12.54 1.40
CA THR A 124 -13.75 12.25 1.53
C THR A 124 -14.41 12.09 0.17
N ASP A 125 -14.12 12.99 -0.77
CA ASP A 125 -14.75 13.01 -2.09
C ASP A 125 -14.25 11.85 -2.95
N LEU A 126 -12.94 11.59 -2.98
CA LEU A 126 -12.38 10.45 -3.71
C LEU A 126 -12.78 9.11 -3.10
N ARG A 127 -12.85 8.99 -1.76
CA ARG A 127 -13.34 7.78 -1.11
C ARG A 127 -14.77 7.49 -1.51
N LYS A 128 -15.64 8.50 -1.53
CA LYS A 128 -17.04 8.34 -1.99
C LYS A 128 -17.09 7.88 -3.45
N LEU A 129 -16.27 8.45 -4.32
CA LEU A 129 -16.20 8.07 -5.74
C LEU A 129 -15.72 6.62 -5.94
N VAL A 130 -14.69 6.18 -5.22
CA VAL A 130 -14.21 4.80 -5.31
C VAL A 130 -15.26 3.84 -4.74
N GLN A 131 -15.90 4.20 -3.61
CA GLN A 131 -16.98 3.40 -3.02
C GLN A 131 -18.20 3.29 -3.93
N SER A 132 -18.62 4.37 -4.60
CA SER A 132 -19.73 4.32 -5.55
C SER A 132 -19.43 3.44 -6.76
N SER A 133 -18.15 3.41 -7.19
CA SER A 133 -17.66 2.51 -8.24
C SER A 133 -17.71 1.04 -7.81
N LEU A 134 -17.77 0.75 -6.51
CA LEU A 134 -17.90 -0.59 -5.92
C LEU A 134 -19.34 -0.88 -5.42
N SER A 135 -20.34 -0.15 -5.92
CA SER A 135 -21.73 -0.42 -5.54
C SER A 135 -22.18 -1.80 -6.03
N PRO A 136 -23.16 -2.46 -5.35
CA PRO A 136 -23.66 -3.77 -5.77
C PRO A 136 -24.15 -3.81 -7.22
N GLU A 137 -24.72 -2.72 -7.74
CA GLU A 137 -25.16 -2.64 -9.13
C GLU A 137 -23.97 -2.66 -10.11
N VAL A 138 -22.89 -1.96 -9.81
CA VAL A 138 -21.67 -1.97 -10.63
C VAL A 138 -20.99 -3.32 -10.55
N ILE A 139 -20.86 -3.90 -9.36
CA ILE A 139 -20.25 -5.23 -9.18
C ILE A 139 -21.01 -6.29 -9.96
N ARG A 140 -22.36 -6.31 -9.92
CA ARG A 140 -23.16 -7.28 -10.70
C ARG A 140 -22.85 -7.26 -12.19
N LYS A 141 -22.57 -6.09 -12.75
CA LYS A 141 -22.22 -5.93 -14.17
C LYS A 141 -20.82 -6.45 -14.49
N LEU A 142 -19.92 -6.50 -13.51
CA LEU A 142 -18.56 -7.05 -13.65
C LEU A 142 -18.49 -8.56 -13.44
N ILE A 143 -19.52 -9.19 -12.86
CA ILE A 143 -19.50 -10.64 -12.56
C ILE A 143 -19.17 -11.49 -13.80
N PRO A 144 -19.82 -11.32 -14.97
CA PRO A 144 -19.52 -12.13 -16.15
C PRO A 144 -18.07 -12.01 -16.62
N ASP A 145 -17.50 -10.80 -16.55
CA ASP A 145 -16.11 -10.56 -16.94
C ASP A 145 -15.12 -11.16 -15.92
N ILE A 146 -15.42 -11.06 -14.62
CA ILE A 146 -14.62 -11.69 -13.56
C ILE A 146 -14.67 -13.22 -13.69
N GLU A 147 -15.83 -13.78 -13.99
CA GLU A 147 -16.02 -15.21 -14.25
C GLU A 147 -15.20 -15.65 -15.47
N ALA A 148 -15.24 -14.90 -16.57
CA ALA A 148 -14.40 -15.17 -17.75
C ALA A 148 -12.90 -15.16 -17.42
N VAL A 149 -12.45 -14.21 -16.60
CA VAL A 149 -11.05 -14.19 -16.11
C VAL A 149 -10.75 -15.41 -15.25
N ALA A 150 -11.68 -15.85 -14.40
CA ALA A 150 -11.51 -17.02 -13.54
C ALA A 150 -11.41 -18.32 -14.36
N ILE A 151 -12.32 -18.50 -15.32
CA ILE A 151 -12.31 -19.66 -16.24
C ILE A 151 -11.02 -19.69 -17.04
N SER A 152 -10.63 -18.58 -17.68
CA SER A 152 -9.38 -18.50 -18.45
C SER A 152 -8.15 -18.81 -17.57
N THR A 153 -8.17 -18.37 -16.33
CA THR A 153 -7.10 -18.66 -15.36
C THR A 153 -7.05 -20.16 -15.04
N LEU A 154 -8.19 -20.79 -14.77
CA LEU A 154 -8.29 -22.24 -14.50
C LEU A 154 -7.87 -23.08 -15.71
N GLU A 155 -8.29 -22.71 -16.91
CA GLU A 155 -7.90 -23.36 -18.16
C GLU A 155 -6.38 -23.28 -18.39
N SER A 156 -5.75 -22.17 -17.99
CA SER A 156 -4.29 -22.02 -18.09
C SER A 156 -3.52 -22.99 -17.19
N TRP A 157 -4.18 -23.55 -16.17
CA TRP A 157 -3.61 -24.55 -15.27
C TRP A 157 -3.96 -25.98 -15.65
N ALA A 158 -4.70 -26.22 -16.75
CA ALA A 158 -5.18 -27.55 -17.13
C ALA A 158 -4.08 -28.56 -17.53
N SER A 159 -2.80 -28.20 -17.36
CA SER A 159 -1.66 -29.11 -17.50
C SER A 159 -1.33 -29.74 -16.14
N ASP A 160 -0.72 -30.92 -16.12
CA ASP A 160 -0.27 -31.62 -14.88
C ASP A 160 0.94 -30.93 -14.18
N GLN A 161 1.07 -29.62 -14.32
CA GLN A 161 2.16 -28.83 -13.74
C GLN A 161 1.79 -28.32 -12.34
N VAL A 162 2.75 -28.42 -11.43
CA VAL A 162 2.66 -27.81 -10.10
C VAL A 162 2.75 -26.29 -10.25
N ILE A 163 1.73 -25.58 -9.79
CA ILE A 163 1.66 -24.12 -9.80
C ILE A 163 1.92 -23.54 -8.40
N ASN A 164 2.39 -22.30 -8.35
CA ASN A 164 2.41 -21.53 -7.11
C ASN A 164 1.07 -20.79 -6.95
N THR A 165 0.21 -21.27 -6.07
CA THR A 165 -1.15 -20.70 -5.86
C THR A 165 -1.13 -19.20 -5.59
N PHE A 166 -0.24 -18.71 -4.71
CA PHE A 166 -0.18 -17.28 -4.39
C PHE A 166 0.20 -16.43 -5.59
N HIS A 167 1.18 -16.88 -6.39
CA HIS A 167 1.58 -16.20 -7.62
C HIS A 167 0.45 -16.16 -8.65
N GLU A 168 -0.27 -17.25 -8.84
CA GLU A 168 -1.41 -17.29 -9.76
C GLU A 168 -2.59 -16.43 -9.25
N MET A 169 -2.87 -16.45 -7.94
CA MET A 169 -3.88 -15.57 -7.34
C MET A 169 -3.50 -14.09 -7.45
N LYS A 170 -2.21 -13.74 -7.41
CA LYS A 170 -1.73 -12.38 -7.68
C LYS A 170 -1.97 -11.96 -9.13
N LYS A 171 -1.77 -12.86 -10.11
CA LYS A 171 -2.11 -12.56 -11.51
C LYS A 171 -3.62 -12.34 -11.66
N PHE A 172 -4.43 -13.27 -11.16
CA PHE A 172 -5.89 -13.19 -11.20
C PHE A 172 -6.41 -11.88 -10.59
N ALA A 173 -6.01 -11.57 -9.35
CA ALA A 173 -6.44 -10.36 -8.66
C ALA A 173 -6.02 -9.08 -9.39
N PHE A 174 -4.86 -9.07 -10.04
CA PHE A 174 -4.41 -7.92 -10.82
C PHE A 174 -5.20 -7.74 -12.12
N GLU A 175 -5.53 -8.82 -12.84
CA GLU A 175 -6.38 -8.75 -14.04
C GLU A 175 -7.79 -8.25 -13.69
N VAL A 176 -8.38 -8.73 -12.58
CA VAL A 176 -9.65 -8.21 -12.06
C VAL A 176 -9.52 -6.74 -11.67
N GLY A 177 -8.40 -6.33 -11.08
CA GLY A 177 -8.10 -4.92 -10.78
C GLY A 177 -8.04 -4.04 -12.04
N ILE A 178 -7.37 -4.51 -13.10
CA ILE A 178 -7.34 -3.81 -14.40
C ILE A 178 -8.77 -3.67 -14.95
N LEU A 179 -9.55 -4.75 -14.94
CA LEU A 179 -10.93 -4.75 -15.41
C LEU A 179 -11.80 -3.75 -14.62
N PHE A 180 -11.65 -3.71 -13.30
CA PHE A 180 -12.35 -2.75 -12.46
C PHE A 180 -11.98 -1.29 -12.79
N VAL A 181 -10.69 -1.04 -13.02
CA VAL A 181 -10.19 0.32 -13.27
C VAL A 181 -10.50 0.81 -14.69
N PHE A 182 -10.30 -0.05 -15.68
CA PHE A 182 -10.26 0.31 -17.10
C PHE A 182 -11.30 -0.42 -17.96
N GLY A 183 -12.15 -1.27 -17.38
CA GLY A 183 -13.01 -2.15 -18.17
C GLY A 183 -12.20 -3.02 -19.13
N HIS A 184 -12.68 -3.17 -20.36
CA HIS A 184 -11.91 -3.80 -21.43
C HIS A 184 -10.81 -2.87 -21.92
N LEU A 185 -9.57 -3.24 -21.62
CA LEU A 185 -8.37 -2.53 -22.03
C LEU A 185 -7.66 -3.26 -23.18
N ASP A 186 -6.93 -2.54 -24.04
CA ASP A 186 -6.12 -3.18 -25.08
C ASP A 186 -5.01 -4.05 -24.47
N ARG A 187 -4.70 -5.17 -25.13
CA ARG A 187 -3.72 -6.16 -24.64
C ARG A 187 -2.35 -5.52 -24.34
N LYS A 188 -1.89 -4.62 -25.21
CA LYS A 188 -0.63 -3.87 -25.03
C LYS A 188 -0.58 -3.18 -23.68
N TYR A 189 -1.59 -2.38 -23.35
CA TYR A 189 -1.63 -1.63 -22.09
C TYR A 189 -1.72 -2.55 -20.87
N ARG A 190 -2.47 -3.66 -20.97
CA ARG A 190 -2.52 -4.66 -19.88
C ARG A 190 -1.14 -5.24 -19.57
N GLU A 191 -0.40 -5.64 -20.61
CA GLU A 191 0.95 -6.21 -20.47
C GLU A 191 1.93 -5.19 -19.87
N GLU A 192 1.91 -3.94 -20.34
CA GLU A 192 2.74 -2.85 -19.83
C GLU A 192 2.42 -2.49 -18.37
N LEU A 193 1.13 -2.44 -18.00
CA LEU A 193 0.71 -2.23 -16.61
C LEU A 193 1.21 -3.37 -15.71
N LYS A 194 1.05 -4.62 -16.14
CA LYS A 194 1.46 -5.82 -15.39
C LYS A 194 2.97 -5.89 -15.17
N GLU A 195 3.77 -5.64 -16.20
CA GLU A 195 5.22 -5.66 -16.12
C GLU A 195 5.74 -4.59 -15.14
N ASN A 196 5.27 -3.36 -15.31
CA ASN A 196 5.73 -2.25 -14.47
C ASN A 196 5.23 -2.39 -13.03
N TYR A 197 3.98 -2.82 -12.84
CA TYR A 197 3.44 -3.04 -11.50
C TYR A 197 4.20 -4.17 -10.78
N CYS A 198 4.52 -5.29 -11.45
CA CYS A 198 5.34 -6.36 -10.88
C CYS A 198 6.70 -5.85 -10.37
N THR A 199 7.28 -4.88 -11.06
CA THR A 199 8.53 -4.24 -10.62
C THR A 199 8.32 -3.33 -9.40
N VAL A 200 7.19 -2.61 -9.34
CA VAL A 200 6.81 -1.79 -8.18
C VAL A 200 6.60 -2.65 -6.95
N ASP A 201 5.80 -3.71 -7.07
CA ASP A 201 5.49 -4.68 -6.02
C ASP A 201 6.75 -5.27 -5.37
N LYS A 202 7.68 -5.79 -6.20
CA LYS A 202 8.97 -6.31 -5.73
C LYS A 202 9.82 -5.28 -4.98
N GLY A 203 9.71 -4.00 -5.32
CA GLY A 203 10.45 -2.94 -4.65
C GLY A 203 9.74 -2.36 -3.43
N TYR A 204 8.43 -2.60 -3.27
CA TYR A 204 7.63 -1.95 -2.22
C TYR A 204 8.20 -2.19 -0.84
N ASN A 205 8.51 -3.46 -0.51
CA ASN A 205 9.11 -3.86 0.76
C ASN A 205 10.64 -3.90 0.77
N SER A 206 11.30 -3.24 -0.18
CA SER A 206 12.76 -3.14 -0.17
C SER A 206 13.26 -1.97 0.71
N PHE A 207 14.53 -2.05 1.11
CA PHE A 207 15.19 -0.94 1.80
C PHE A 207 15.21 0.31 0.88
N PRO A 208 14.88 1.51 1.40
CA PRO A 208 14.63 2.69 0.57
C PRO A 208 15.91 3.39 0.07
N SER A 209 16.89 2.62 -0.40
CA SER A 209 18.11 3.12 -1.04
C SER A 209 17.83 3.49 -2.49
N ASN A 210 17.85 4.78 -2.85
CA ASN A 210 17.64 5.21 -4.23
C ASN A 210 18.92 5.23 -5.06
N LEU A 211 19.64 4.11 -5.10
CA LEU A 211 20.85 3.93 -5.90
C LEU A 211 20.54 3.09 -7.15
N PRO A 212 21.14 3.38 -8.32
CA PRO A 212 20.96 2.56 -9.52
C PRO A 212 21.15 1.07 -9.24
N GLY A 213 20.26 0.24 -9.77
CA GLY A 213 20.31 -1.23 -9.62
C GLY A 213 19.58 -1.79 -8.40
N THR A 214 19.32 -0.99 -7.37
CA THR A 214 18.55 -1.41 -6.18
C THR A 214 17.08 -1.66 -6.52
N ALA A 215 16.41 -2.53 -5.75
CA ALA A 215 14.98 -2.83 -5.92
C ALA A 215 14.12 -1.57 -5.78
N TYR A 216 14.41 -0.70 -4.80
CA TYR A 216 13.71 0.56 -4.60
C TYR A 216 13.85 1.50 -5.80
N ASN A 217 15.07 1.69 -6.33
CA ASN A 217 15.28 2.53 -7.51
C ASN A 217 14.55 1.99 -8.75
N LYS A 218 14.62 0.68 -8.99
CA LYS A 218 13.89 0.02 -10.09
C LYS A 218 12.38 0.23 -9.98
N ALA A 219 11.82 0.10 -8.78
CA ALA A 219 10.40 0.36 -8.52
C ALA A 219 10.01 1.82 -8.74
N ILE A 220 10.84 2.79 -8.32
CA ILE A 220 10.57 4.21 -8.60
C ILE A 220 10.57 4.50 -10.11
N MET A 221 11.47 3.88 -10.87
CA MET A 221 11.46 4.01 -12.34
C MET A 221 10.22 3.33 -12.96
N ALA A 222 9.84 2.17 -12.47
CA ALA A 222 8.63 1.46 -12.91
C ALA A 222 7.35 2.25 -12.61
N ARG A 223 7.25 2.89 -11.43
CA ARG A 223 6.16 3.82 -11.11
C ARG A 223 6.06 4.96 -12.12
N LYS A 224 7.19 5.55 -12.54
CA LYS A 224 7.18 6.61 -13.57
C LYS A 224 6.66 6.09 -14.91
N ARG A 225 6.99 4.84 -15.27
CA ARG A 225 6.46 4.20 -16.47
C ARG A 225 4.97 3.89 -16.34
N LEU A 226 4.49 3.39 -15.20
CA LEU A 226 3.06 3.23 -14.93
C LEU A 226 2.28 4.52 -15.13
N ALA A 227 2.78 5.63 -14.56
CA ALA A 227 2.14 6.94 -14.74
C ALA A 227 2.02 7.31 -16.22
N ARG A 228 3.08 7.06 -17.03
CA ARG A 228 3.04 7.30 -18.48
C ARG A 228 2.04 6.39 -19.20
N VAL A 229 2.00 5.10 -18.87
CA VAL A 229 1.02 4.16 -19.47
C VAL A 229 -0.41 4.62 -19.16
N ILE A 230 -0.67 5.07 -17.93
CA ILE A 230 -1.98 5.62 -17.54
C ILE A 230 -2.29 6.90 -18.34
N SER A 231 -1.32 7.80 -18.51
CA SER A 231 -1.47 8.99 -19.35
C SER A 231 -1.83 8.64 -20.80
N GLU A 232 -1.17 7.63 -21.38
CA GLU A 232 -1.46 7.15 -22.74
C GLU A 232 -2.88 6.59 -22.83
N ILE A 233 -3.31 5.76 -21.87
CA ILE A 233 -4.70 5.25 -21.80
C ILE A 233 -5.72 6.40 -21.70
N ILE A 234 -5.42 7.44 -20.90
CA ILE A 234 -6.27 8.62 -20.78
C ILE A 234 -6.39 9.36 -22.10
N CYS A 235 -5.27 9.55 -22.81
CA CYS A 235 -5.23 10.21 -24.12
C CYS A 235 -6.10 9.44 -25.13
N ASP A 236 -5.85 8.14 -25.26
CA ASP A 236 -6.59 7.24 -26.14
C ASP A 236 -8.10 7.30 -25.90
N ARG A 237 -8.53 7.31 -24.64
CA ARG A 237 -9.95 7.39 -24.29
C ARG A 237 -10.57 8.73 -24.66
N LYS A 238 -9.85 9.83 -24.47
CA LYS A 238 -10.32 11.17 -24.85
C LYS A 238 -10.48 11.28 -26.36
N GLU A 239 -9.52 10.78 -27.13
CA GLU A 239 -9.56 10.78 -28.59
C GLU A 239 -10.70 9.93 -29.14
N LYS A 240 -10.88 8.72 -28.61
CA LYS A 240 -11.96 7.79 -29.00
C LYS A 240 -13.34 8.21 -28.45
N ARG A 241 -13.42 9.29 -27.66
CA ARG A 241 -14.64 9.77 -26.96
C ARG A 241 -15.37 8.66 -26.17
N LEU A 242 -14.59 7.76 -25.57
CA LEU A 242 -15.12 6.63 -24.82
C LEU A 242 -15.50 7.09 -23.41
N LEU A 243 -16.80 7.18 -23.14
CA LEU A 243 -17.33 7.37 -21.80
C LEU A 243 -17.47 6.01 -21.09
N GLY A 244 -16.36 5.55 -20.51
CA GLY A 244 -16.36 4.37 -19.65
C GLY A 244 -17.13 4.64 -18.35
N LYS A 245 -17.85 3.63 -17.86
CA LYS A 245 -18.47 3.63 -16.51
C LYS A 245 -17.60 2.92 -15.46
N ASP A 246 -16.36 2.63 -15.83
CA ASP A 246 -15.31 2.12 -14.94
C ASP A 246 -14.73 3.23 -14.05
N LEU A 247 -13.83 2.87 -13.13
CA LEU A 247 -13.23 3.83 -12.21
C LEU A 247 -12.50 4.96 -12.92
N LEU A 248 -11.74 4.68 -13.99
CA LEU A 248 -11.04 5.73 -14.73
C LEU A 248 -12.05 6.72 -15.33
N GLY A 249 -13.17 6.25 -15.86
CA GLY A 249 -14.27 7.09 -16.33
C GLY A 249 -14.84 7.98 -15.21
N HIS A 250 -15.05 7.44 -14.01
CA HIS A 250 -15.48 8.24 -12.86
C HIS A 250 -14.44 9.28 -12.45
N LEU A 251 -13.15 8.93 -12.41
CA LEU A 251 -12.07 9.86 -12.06
C LEU A 251 -11.93 11.01 -13.08
N LEU A 252 -12.07 10.72 -14.38
CA LEU A 252 -12.01 11.73 -15.43
C LEU A 252 -13.20 12.70 -15.39
N ASN A 253 -14.38 12.20 -14.99
CA ASN A 253 -15.61 13.00 -14.89
C ASN A 253 -15.78 13.67 -13.52
N PHE A 254 -14.91 13.37 -12.55
CA PHE A 254 -14.98 13.94 -11.22
C PHE A 254 -14.81 15.46 -11.25
N LYS A 255 -15.66 16.14 -10.47
CA LYS A 255 -15.54 17.55 -10.14
C LYS A 255 -15.74 17.72 -8.64
N ASP A 256 -14.83 18.46 -8.01
CA ASP A 256 -14.98 18.79 -6.58
C ASP A 256 -16.10 19.82 -6.36
N LYS A 257 -16.33 20.19 -5.10
CA LYS A 257 -17.34 21.20 -4.71
C LYS A 257 -17.12 22.58 -5.36
N ARG A 258 -15.95 22.86 -5.91
CA ARG A 258 -15.58 24.10 -6.60
C ARG A 258 -15.59 23.95 -8.12
N GLY A 259 -16.00 22.79 -8.66
CA GLY A 259 -15.99 22.51 -10.09
C GLY A 259 -14.60 22.18 -10.65
N GLN A 260 -13.60 21.90 -9.81
CA GLN A 260 -12.26 21.53 -10.24
C GLN A 260 -12.18 20.04 -10.55
N ALA A 261 -11.57 19.71 -11.70
CA ALA A 261 -11.25 18.33 -12.07
C ALA A 261 -9.97 17.86 -11.35
N LEU A 262 -9.78 16.55 -11.28
CA LEU A 262 -8.50 15.97 -10.88
C LEU A 262 -7.42 16.27 -11.92
N ALA A 263 -6.23 16.59 -11.44
CA ALA A 263 -5.05 16.61 -12.29
C ALA A 263 -4.66 15.18 -12.69
N GLU A 264 -3.97 15.03 -13.82
CA GLU A 264 -3.66 13.72 -14.39
C GLU A 264 -2.75 12.88 -13.48
N ASP A 265 -1.82 13.52 -12.78
CA ASP A 265 -0.97 12.88 -11.77
C ASP A 265 -1.78 12.37 -10.57
N GLN A 266 -2.81 13.12 -10.15
CA GLN A 266 -3.75 12.67 -9.12
C GLN A 266 -4.54 11.45 -9.59
N ILE A 267 -5.00 11.42 -10.84
CA ILE A 267 -5.69 10.26 -11.41
C ILE A 267 -4.76 9.04 -11.43
N ALA A 268 -3.53 9.21 -11.93
CA ALA A 268 -2.56 8.13 -12.00
C ALA A 268 -2.20 7.57 -10.61
N ASP A 269 -1.91 8.45 -9.64
CA ASP A 269 -1.59 8.03 -8.27
C ASP A 269 -2.74 7.26 -7.61
N ASN A 270 -3.99 7.69 -7.83
CA ASN A 270 -5.16 6.99 -7.29
C ASN A 270 -5.40 5.64 -7.98
N ILE A 271 -5.19 5.54 -9.29
CA ILE A 271 -5.27 4.27 -10.03
C ILE A 271 -4.22 3.27 -9.55
N ILE A 272 -2.95 3.69 -9.47
CA ILE A 272 -1.86 2.84 -8.98
C ILE A 272 -2.17 2.40 -7.55
N GLY A 273 -2.70 3.31 -6.73
CA GLY A 273 -3.14 3.04 -5.37
C GLY A 273 -4.23 1.99 -5.25
N VAL A 274 -5.26 2.03 -6.10
CA VAL A 274 -6.34 1.03 -6.13
C VAL A 274 -5.82 -0.33 -6.58
N LEU A 275 -5.02 -0.37 -7.65
CA LEU A 275 -4.41 -1.63 -8.11
C LEU A 275 -3.51 -2.24 -7.02
N PHE A 276 -2.76 -1.40 -6.32
CA PHE A 276 -1.94 -1.82 -5.19
C PHE A 276 -2.76 -2.43 -4.05
N ALA A 277 -3.84 -1.76 -3.65
CA ALA A 277 -4.70 -2.25 -2.58
C ALA A 277 -5.42 -3.55 -2.94
N ALA A 278 -5.79 -3.74 -4.21
CA ALA A 278 -6.62 -4.85 -4.66
C ALA A 278 -5.87 -6.17 -4.85
N GLN A 279 -4.58 -6.15 -5.22
CA GLN A 279 -3.89 -7.37 -5.63
C GLN A 279 -3.53 -8.29 -4.44
N ASP A 280 -2.63 -7.86 -3.57
CA ASP A 280 -2.02 -8.73 -2.56
C ASP A 280 -3.03 -9.17 -1.48
N THR A 281 -3.97 -8.27 -1.13
CA THR A 281 -5.02 -8.56 -0.15
C THR A 281 -5.95 -9.68 -0.65
N THR A 282 -6.47 -9.54 -1.88
CA THR A 282 -7.34 -10.52 -2.52
C THR A 282 -6.58 -11.82 -2.79
N ALA A 283 -5.37 -11.73 -3.32
CA ALA A 283 -4.57 -12.91 -3.65
C ALA A 283 -4.25 -13.76 -2.41
N SER A 284 -3.93 -13.10 -1.28
CA SER A 284 -3.71 -13.77 0.00
C SER A 284 -4.96 -14.51 0.47
N VAL A 285 -6.12 -13.84 0.48
CA VAL A 285 -7.40 -14.45 0.89
C VAL A 285 -7.74 -15.65 0.02
N LEU A 286 -7.65 -15.52 -1.31
CA LEU A 286 -7.94 -16.62 -2.22
C LEU A 286 -6.98 -17.80 -2.03
N THR A 287 -5.70 -17.52 -1.79
CA THR A 287 -4.70 -18.57 -1.50
C THR A 287 -5.06 -19.35 -0.24
N TRP A 288 -5.44 -18.66 0.83
CA TRP A 288 -5.87 -19.30 2.07
C TRP A 288 -7.17 -20.08 1.89
N ILE A 289 -8.13 -19.57 1.12
CA ILE A 289 -9.36 -20.31 0.78
C ILE A 289 -9.02 -21.64 0.11
N VAL A 290 -8.18 -21.61 -0.94
CA VAL A 290 -7.75 -22.82 -1.65
C VAL A 290 -7.03 -23.78 -0.69
N LYS A 291 -6.14 -23.27 0.16
CA LYS A 291 -5.44 -24.08 1.15
C LYS A 291 -6.40 -24.75 2.14
N TYR A 292 -7.34 -24.01 2.73
CA TYR A 292 -8.26 -24.57 3.72
C TYR A 292 -9.26 -25.55 3.10
N LEU A 293 -9.70 -25.32 1.86
CA LEU A 293 -10.52 -26.27 1.12
C LEU A 293 -9.75 -27.56 0.77
N HIS A 294 -8.44 -27.45 0.50
CA HIS A 294 -7.59 -28.61 0.27
C HIS A 294 -7.34 -29.42 1.55
N ASP A 295 -7.05 -28.75 2.66
CA ASP A 295 -6.73 -29.39 3.94
C ASP A 295 -7.97 -30.02 4.62
N ASP A 296 -9.17 -29.50 4.36
CA ASP A 296 -10.44 -29.99 4.94
C ASP A 296 -11.43 -30.45 3.85
N GLN A 297 -11.44 -31.76 3.59
CA GLN A 297 -12.34 -32.36 2.61
C GLN A 297 -13.83 -32.19 2.96
N LYS A 298 -14.19 -32.15 4.25
CA LYS A 298 -15.60 -31.96 4.66
C LYS A 298 -16.05 -30.55 4.31
N LEU A 299 -15.19 -29.55 4.53
CA LEU A 299 -15.45 -28.18 4.12
C LEU A 299 -15.61 -28.07 2.60
N LEU A 300 -14.73 -28.73 1.84
CA LEU A 300 -14.82 -28.75 0.37
C LEU A 300 -16.16 -29.32 -0.13
N GLU A 301 -16.58 -30.47 0.39
CA GLU A 301 -17.86 -31.07 0.00
C GLU A 301 -19.06 -30.19 0.38
N ALA A 302 -19.03 -29.55 1.56
CA ALA A 302 -20.08 -28.63 1.99
C ALA A 302 -20.19 -27.40 1.05
N VAL A 303 -19.07 -26.88 0.55
CA VAL A 303 -19.07 -25.77 -0.42
C VAL A 303 -19.63 -26.22 -1.78
N LYS A 304 -19.25 -27.41 -2.26
CA LYS A 304 -19.75 -27.95 -3.54
C LYS A 304 -21.27 -28.16 -3.56
N VAL A 305 -21.84 -28.68 -2.48
CA VAL A 305 -23.29 -28.99 -2.39
C VAL A 305 -24.15 -27.72 -2.38
N ASN A 306 -23.65 -26.63 -1.79
CA ASN A 306 -24.41 -25.38 -1.65
C ASN A 306 -24.35 -24.46 -2.88
N ILE A 307 -23.62 -24.84 -3.92
CA ILE A 307 -23.58 -24.12 -5.20
C ILE A 307 -24.41 -24.93 -6.20
N PRO A 308 -25.65 -24.51 -6.52
CA PRO A 308 -26.43 -25.18 -7.56
C PRO A 308 -25.79 -24.86 -8.91
N TRP A 309 -24.84 -25.70 -9.34
CA TRP A 309 -24.28 -25.65 -10.69
C TRP A 309 -25.41 -25.89 -11.69
N LYS A 310 -25.89 -24.83 -12.35
CA LYS A 310 -26.53 -24.93 -13.66
C LYS A 310 -25.50 -24.39 -14.65
N PHE A 311 -24.70 -25.29 -15.22
CA PHE A 311 -23.97 -25.02 -16.45
C PHE A 311 -24.96 -24.95 -17.62
#